data_AF-A0A7X7H723-F1
#
_entry.id   AF-A0A7X7H723-F1
#
_cell.length_a   1.000
_cell.length_b   1.000
_cell.length_c   1.000
_cell.angle_alpha   90.00
_cell.angle_beta   90.00
_cell.angle_gamma   90.00
#
_symmetry.space_group_name_H-M   'P 1'
#
loop_
_entity.id
_entity.type
_entity.pdbx_description
1 polymer ?
#
loop_
_entity_poly.entity_id
_entity_poly.type
_entity_poly.pdbx_seq_one_letter_code
_entity_poly.pdbx_strand_id
1 'polypeptide(L)'
;MKNSFLYKIANCYAKQDEGNLRNLCFVFPSRRSGLFFTKYLGQCSGKPIFAPRIATIGDLFDELSFYTRTDRIELISILYDNYLKIVSSESFNIDSFDEFVYKAETLLSDFGDIDKYLVDADDLFANITDLESISDSYDYLSLEQRQAIVDFWKITLEGAQSKEGPLKFIQLWKILSPLYHSFKADLDSRGLAYEGMIYRSVAQQIDEQDPHIEEILGQYDRIVFVGHNALCNCEKKLFNYIRNNDMGDFYWDFYGDLLQDNNNKASKFLSSYISDYPSRYAINVINPSYPEIDIVNVPSGIGQAKKVSEYLKLMNSNETAVILPDSTMLMPLLNSIPENVQNINVTMGYGLSNSSFASFMAAANAMQLGKKKRKEAFYHQDVMALLSHTITVTICPTEAKELATTIVNNNLISVPQSILSESESDFLKLLFTPESSVNDLMDWQLNLIDAIAP
;
A
#
# COMPACT_ATOMS: atom_id res chain seq x y z
N MET A 1 -27.83 -11.04 5.03
CA MET A 1 -26.61 -11.91 4.95
C MET A 1 -26.73 -13.19 4.10
N LYS A 2 -27.79 -14.03 4.20
CA LYS A 2 -27.90 -15.32 3.44
C LYS A 2 -28.03 -15.20 1.90
N ASN A 3 -27.93 -14.00 1.35
CA ASN A 3 -28.04 -13.71 -0.07
C ASN A 3 -26.76 -13.10 -0.68
N SER A 4 -25.69 -12.91 0.11
CA SER A 4 -24.44 -12.37 -0.43
C SER A 4 -23.80 -13.32 -1.44
N PHE A 5 -23.05 -12.75 -2.37
CA PHE A 5 -22.32 -13.49 -3.41
C PHE A 5 -21.46 -14.62 -2.83
N LEU A 6 -20.56 -14.29 -1.89
CA LEU A 6 -19.68 -15.26 -1.23
C LEU A 6 -20.45 -16.36 -0.48
N TYR A 7 -21.58 -16.02 0.16
CA TYR A 7 -22.40 -17.02 0.86
C TYR A 7 -23.02 -18.02 -0.13
N LYS A 8 -23.48 -17.55 -1.29
CA LYS A 8 -24.09 -18.41 -2.30
C LYS A 8 -23.09 -19.38 -2.91
N ILE A 9 -21.85 -18.94 -3.16
CA ILE A 9 -20.76 -19.81 -3.61
C ILE A 9 -20.43 -20.84 -2.52
N ALA A 10 -20.26 -20.39 -1.27
CA ALA A 10 -19.99 -21.31 -0.16
C ALA A 10 -21.09 -22.36 0.01
N ASN A 11 -22.36 -21.96 -0.08
CA ASN A 11 -23.51 -22.87 -0.02
C ASN A 11 -23.60 -23.81 -1.22
N CYS A 12 -23.20 -23.36 -2.42
CA CYS A 12 -23.16 -24.20 -3.62
C CYS A 12 -22.13 -25.32 -3.45
N TYR A 13 -20.89 -24.96 -3.14
CA TYR A 13 -19.79 -25.90 -2.96
C TYR A 13 -19.97 -26.81 -1.73
N ALA A 14 -20.54 -26.31 -0.64
CA ALA A 14 -20.88 -27.13 0.51
C ALA A 14 -21.87 -28.26 0.18
N LYS A 15 -22.72 -28.09 -0.86
CA LYS A 15 -23.72 -29.07 -1.28
C LYS A 15 -23.26 -29.97 -2.43
N GLN A 16 -22.59 -29.40 -3.43
CA GLN A 16 -22.23 -30.11 -4.66
C GLN A 16 -20.95 -30.94 -4.51
N ASP A 17 -20.01 -30.50 -3.68
CA ASP A 17 -18.67 -31.11 -3.53
C ASP A 17 -18.45 -31.63 -2.09
N GLU A 18 -19.52 -32.13 -1.45
CA GLU A 18 -19.50 -32.63 -0.09
C GLU A 18 -18.49 -33.79 0.05
N GLY A 19 -17.29 -33.50 0.59
CA GLY A 19 -16.21 -34.46 0.78
C GLY A 19 -14.97 -34.25 -0.10
N ASN A 20 -15.06 -33.47 -1.19
CA ASN A 20 -13.91 -33.17 -2.05
C ASN A 20 -13.34 -31.75 -1.88
N LEU A 21 -13.91 -30.96 -0.96
CA LEU A 21 -13.45 -29.58 -0.72
C LEU A 21 -11.96 -29.48 -0.39
N ARG A 22 -11.36 -30.50 0.23
CA ARG A 22 -9.94 -30.51 0.59
C ARG A 22 -9.01 -30.37 -0.62
N ASN A 23 -9.40 -30.89 -1.78
CA ASN A 23 -8.57 -30.89 -2.98
C ASN A 23 -8.81 -29.65 -3.86
N LEU A 24 -9.65 -28.71 -3.41
CA LEU A 24 -9.93 -27.47 -4.12
C LEU A 24 -9.05 -26.33 -3.60
N CYS A 25 -8.62 -25.46 -4.50
CA CYS A 25 -8.00 -24.18 -4.17
C CYS A 25 -8.95 -23.03 -4.52
N PHE A 26 -9.37 -22.24 -3.53
CA PHE A 26 -10.14 -21.02 -3.77
C PHE A 26 -9.20 -19.81 -3.77
N VAL A 27 -9.25 -19.05 -4.86
CA VAL A 27 -8.40 -17.88 -5.10
C VAL A 27 -9.25 -16.63 -5.08
N PHE A 28 -8.97 -15.73 -4.14
CA PHE A 28 -9.70 -14.48 -3.93
C PHE A 28 -8.84 -13.25 -4.25
N PRO A 29 -9.46 -12.08 -4.54
CA PRO A 29 -8.72 -10.83 -4.71
C PRO A 29 -8.11 -10.31 -3.40
N SER A 30 -8.61 -10.77 -2.23
CA SER A 30 -8.10 -10.35 -0.92
C SER A 30 -8.23 -11.45 0.13
N ARG A 31 -7.35 -11.42 1.14
CA ARG A 31 -7.42 -12.30 2.31
C ARG A 31 -8.73 -12.16 3.08
N ARG A 32 -9.31 -10.95 3.10
CA ARG A 32 -10.58 -10.65 3.78
C ARG A 32 -11.75 -11.41 3.13
N SER A 33 -11.81 -11.45 1.80
CA SER A 33 -12.83 -12.22 1.08
C SER A 33 -12.74 -13.71 1.41
N GLY A 34 -11.53 -14.25 1.46
CA GLY A 34 -11.27 -15.64 1.87
C GLY A 34 -11.72 -15.95 3.31
N LEU A 35 -11.48 -15.04 4.26
CA LEU A 35 -11.94 -15.19 5.64
C LEU A 35 -13.47 -15.24 5.74
N PHE A 36 -14.17 -14.35 5.04
CA PHE A 36 -15.64 -14.37 5.00
C PHE A 36 -16.18 -15.63 4.34
N PHE A 37 -15.57 -16.06 3.23
CA PHE A 37 -15.93 -17.31 2.57
C PHE A 37 -15.78 -18.51 3.52
N THR A 38 -14.65 -18.61 4.24
CA THR A 38 -14.41 -19.67 5.24
C THR A 38 -15.52 -19.71 6.30
N LYS A 39 -15.89 -18.53 6.82
CA LYS A 39 -16.99 -18.40 7.78
C LYS A 39 -18.31 -18.90 7.20
N TYR A 40 -18.65 -18.51 5.97
CA TYR A 40 -19.88 -18.94 5.32
C TYR A 40 -19.88 -20.43 5.01
N LEU A 41 -18.75 -20.99 4.59
CA LEU A 41 -18.60 -22.41 4.35
C LEU A 41 -18.91 -23.22 5.61
N GLY A 42 -18.32 -22.84 6.75
CA GLY A 42 -18.61 -23.47 8.05
C GLY A 42 -20.08 -23.37 8.47
N GLN A 43 -20.76 -22.26 8.15
CA GLN A 43 -22.20 -22.10 8.41
C GLN A 43 -23.08 -22.99 7.51
N CYS A 44 -22.65 -23.22 6.26
CA CYS A 44 -23.40 -23.98 5.28
C CYS A 44 -23.23 -25.51 5.43
N SER A 45 -22.05 -25.97 5.88
CA SER A 45 -21.73 -27.40 5.89
C SER A 45 -22.46 -28.22 6.95
N GLY A 46 -22.92 -27.60 8.05
CA GLY A 46 -23.71 -28.27 9.11
C GLY A 46 -22.99 -29.39 9.89
N LYS A 47 -21.79 -29.80 9.45
CA LYS A 47 -20.92 -30.83 10.04
C LYS A 47 -19.44 -30.41 9.89
N PRO A 48 -18.52 -30.99 10.68
CA PRO A 48 -17.08 -30.78 10.48
C PRO A 48 -16.65 -31.22 9.08
N ILE A 49 -15.92 -30.36 8.39
CA ILE A 49 -15.33 -30.62 7.06
C ILE A 49 -13.85 -30.25 7.05
N PHE A 50 -13.07 -30.87 6.16
CA PHE A 50 -11.75 -30.36 5.84
C PHE A 50 -11.89 -29.13 4.95
N ALA A 51 -11.27 -28.03 5.35
CA ALA A 51 -11.33 -26.79 4.60
C ALA A 51 -10.50 -26.89 3.30
N PRO A 52 -10.95 -26.24 2.20
CA PRO A 52 -10.13 -26.08 1.01
C PRO A 52 -8.91 -25.20 1.27
N ARG A 53 -7.94 -25.22 0.36
CA ARG A 53 -6.91 -24.18 0.32
C ARG A 53 -7.57 -22.85 -0.05
N ILE A 54 -7.24 -21.79 0.70
CA ILE A 54 -7.75 -20.43 0.46
C ILE A 54 -6.56 -19.50 0.27
N ALA A 55 -6.37 -19.01 -0.94
CA ALA A 55 -5.25 -18.18 -1.35
C ALA A 55 -5.73 -16.85 -1.93
N THR A 56 -4.87 -15.85 -1.97
CA THR A 56 -5.04 -14.70 -2.87
C THR A 56 -4.40 -14.99 -4.23
N ILE A 57 -4.74 -14.19 -5.24
CA ILE A 57 -4.06 -14.29 -6.55
C ILE A 57 -2.56 -14.09 -6.40
N GLY A 58 -2.13 -13.14 -5.57
CA GLY A 58 -0.72 -12.91 -5.27
C GLY A 58 -0.05 -14.11 -4.61
N ASP A 59 -0.70 -14.76 -3.63
CA ASP A 59 -0.15 -15.97 -3.00
C ASP A 59 0.00 -17.11 -4.03
N LEU A 60 -0.93 -17.25 -4.99
CA LEU A 60 -0.83 -18.25 -6.06
C LEU A 60 0.34 -17.95 -7.01
N PHE A 61 0.53 -16.69 -7.41
CA PHE A 61 1.68 -16.31 -8.25
C PHE A 61 3.02 -16.50 -7.52
N ASP A 62 3.07 -16.24 -6.22
CA ASP A 62 4.26 -16.51 -5.41
C ASP A 62 4.54 -18.03 -5.34
N GLU A 63 3.51 -18.87 -5.19
CA GLU A 63 3.66 -20.34 -5.19
C GLU A 63 4.12 -20.91 -6.54
N LEU A 64 3.78 -20.26 -7.65
CA LEU A 64 4.15 -20.67 -9.01
C LEU A 64 5.51 -20.15 -9.45
N SER A 65 6.13 -19.25 -8.69
CA SER A 65 7.38 -18.60 -9.06
C SER A 65 8.57 -19.20 -8.29
N PHE A 66 9.73 -19.21 -8.93
CA PHE A 66 10.99 -19.55 -8.27
C PHE A 66 11.56 -18.40 -7.42
N TYR A 67 11.01 -17.19 -7.53
CA TYR A 67 11.51 -16.02 -6.83
C TYR A 67 10.90 -15.87 -5.44
N THR A 68 11.67 -15.26 -4.54
CA THR A 68 11.15 -14.80 -3.25
C THR A 68 10.72 -13.34 -3.37
N ARG A 69 9.48 -13.05 -2.97
CA ARG A 69 8.99 -11.66 -2.89
C ARG A 69 9.75 -10.90 -1.80
N THR A 70 10.39 -9.80 -2.19
CA THR A 70 11.17 -8.92 -1.28
C THR A 70 10.31 -7.75 -0.78
N ASP A 71 10.74 -7.14 0.33
CA ASP A 71 10.06 -6.00 0.95
C ASP A 71 10.36 -4.67 0.24
N ARG A 72 9.55 -3.66 0.54
CA ARG A 72 9.61 -2.35 -0.13
C ARG A 72 10.92 -1.61 0.14
N ILE A 73 11.49 -1.72 1.32
CA ILE A 73 12.71 -1.00 1.71
C ILE A 73 13.91 -1.61 0.98
N GLU A 74 13.99 -2.94 0.96
CA GLU A 74 15.03 -3.65 0.20
C GLU A 74 14.94 -3.32 -1.30
N LEU A 75 13.74 -3.31 -1.88
CA LEU A 75 13.55 -2.89 -3.28
C LEU A 75 14.06 -1.48 -3.56
N ILE A 76 13.73 -0.50 -2.70
CA ILE A 76 14.19 0.89 -2.86
C ILE A 76 15.71 0.98 -2.73
N SER A 77 16.29 0.27 -1.77
CA SER A 77 17.75 0.25 -1.56
C SER A 77 18.48 -0.32 -2.77
N ILE A 78 18.05 -1.49 -3.28
CA ILE A 78 18.65 -2.12 -4.46
C ILE A 78 18.44 -1.22 -5.69
N LEU A 79 17.27 -0.61 -5.85
CA LEU A 79 17.01 0.30 -6.95
C LEU A 79 17.91 1.55 -6.88
N TYR A 80 18.15 2.10 -5.69
CA TYR A 80 19.05 3.23 -5.50
C TYR A 80 20.49 2.87 -5.82
N ASP A 81 20.99 1.70 -5.40
CA ASP A 81 22.32 1.23 -5.75
C ASP A 81 22.51 1.10 -7.27
N ASN A 82 21.49 0.59 -7.98
CA ASN A 82 21.51 0.50 -9.44
C ASN A 82 21.44 1.89 -10.10
N TYR A 83 20.63 2.79 -9.57
CA TYR A 83 20.58 4.19 -10.00
C TYR A 83 21.94 4.89 -9.84
N LEU A 84 22.61 4.73 -8.70
CA LEU A 84 23.92 5.32 -8.44
C LEU A 84 24.99 4.83 -9.42
N LYS A 85 25.00 3.53 -9.76
CA LYS A 85 25.93 2.96 -10.75
C LYS A 85 25.77 3.62 -12.11
N ILE A 86 24.54 3.83 -12.56
CA ILE A 86 24.23 4.41 -13.86
C ILE A 86 24.56 5.90 -13.87
N VAL A 87 24.06 6.65 -12.89
CA VAL A 87 24.26 8.11 -12.81
C VAL A 87 25.73 8.49 -12.64
N SER A 88 26.50 7.71 -11.86
CA SER A 88 27.93 7.94 -11.71
C SER A 88 28.70 7.72 -13.02
N SER A 89 28.22 6.84 -13.90
CA SER A 89 28.85 6.56 -15.19
C SER A 89 28.58 7.67 -16.23
N GLU A 90 27.44 8.35 -16.13
CA GLU A 90 27.02 9.39 -17.09
C GLU A 90 27.29 10.83 -16.61
N SER A 91 27.97 11.00 -15.48
CA SER A 91 28.29 12.32 -14.88
C SER A 91 27.06 13.20 -14.60
N PHE A 92 25.92 12.60 -14.29
CA PHE A 92 24.73 13.36 -13.86
C PHE A 92 24.82 13.79 -12.40
N ASN A 93 23.93 14.71 -12.01
CA ASN A 93 23.79 15.09 -10.61
C ASN A 93 23.17 13.92 -9.83
N ILE A 94 23.83 13.52 -8.73
CA ILE A 94 23.41 12.39 -7.90
C ILE A 94 22.36 12.91 -6.92
N ASP A 95 21.13 12.40 -7.04
CA ASP A 95 20.10 12.65 -6.03
C ASP A 95 20.49 11.95 -4.71
N SER A 96 20.26 12.62 -3.59
CA SER A 96 20.39 11.99 -2.27
C SER A 96 19.35 10.87 -2.10
N PHE A 97 19.59 9.93 -1.18
CA PHE A 97 18.64 8.86 -0.91
C PHE A 97 17.25 9.40 -0.55
N ASP A 98 17.18 10.43 0.31
CA ASP A 98 15.92 11.05 0.74
C ASP A 98 15.12 11.66 -0.43
N GLU A 99 15.81 12.23 -1.43
CA GLU A 99 15.17 12.73 -2.66
C GLU A 99 14.75 11.59 -3.58
N PHE A 100 15.53 10.51 -3.62
CA PHE A 100 15.31 9.37 -4.49
C PHE A 100 14.12 8.50 -4.05
N VAL A 101 13.88 8.34 -2.75
CA VAL A 101 12.79 7.50 -2.21
C VAL A 101 11.44 7.83 -2.87
N TYR A 102 11.12 9.11 -3.04
CA TYR A 102 9.87 9.53 -3.70
C TYR A 102 9.79 9.11 -5.18
N LYS A 103 10.92 9.14 -5.90
CA LYS A 103 11.00 8.69 -7.30
C LYS A 103 10.95 7.17 -7.39
N ALA A 104 11.64 6.48 -6.48
CA ALA A 104 11.68 5.03 -6.38
C ALA A 104 10.27 4.44 -6.24
N GLU A 105 9.40 5.09 -5.46
CA GLU A 105 8.02 4.65 -5.29
C GLU A 105 7.25 4.59 -6.63
N THR A 106 7.32 5.66 -7.41
CA THR A 106 6.72 5.73 -8.74
C THR A 106 7.37 4.74 -9.71
N LEU A 107 8.70 4.70 -9.75
CA LEU A 107 9.45 3.80 -10.63
C LEU A 107 9.11 2.33 -10.38
N LEU A 108 9.04 1.91 -9.12
CA LEU A 108 8.68 0.53 -8.77
C LEU A 108 7.23 0.21 -9.16
N SER A 109 6.31 1.19 -9.09
CA SER A 109 4.93 1.02 -9.58
C SER A 109 4.93 0.84 -11.10
N ASP A 110 5.61 1.72 -11.82
CA ASP A 110 5.67 1.68 -13.29
C ASP A 110 6.33 0.39 -13.80
N PHE A 111 7.45 -0.02 -13.20
CA PHE A 111 8.11 -1.29 -13.50
C PHE A 111 7.19 -2.48 -13.18
N GLY A 112 6.46 -2.40 -12.07
CA GLY A 112 5.42 -3.36 -11.72
C GLY A 112 4.36 -3.50 -12.80
N ASP A 113 3.84 -2.39 -13.31
CA ASP A 113 2.79 -2.37 -14.33
C ASP A 113 3.31 -2.83 -15.70
N ILE A 114 4.50 -2.40 -16.11
CA ILE A 114 5.19 -2.91 -17.31
C ILE A 114 5.19 -4.43 -17.26
N ASP A 115 5.62 -5.00 -16.13
CA ASP A 115 5.71 -6.45 -15.96
C ASP A 115 4.35 -7.15 -15.92
N LYS A 116 3.41 -6.67 -15.09
CA LYS A 116 2.05 -7.24 -14.95
C LYS A 116 1.27 -7.23 -16.27
N TYR A 117 1.49 -6.23 -17.12
CA TYR A 117 0.81 -6.12 -18.41
C TYR A 117 1.57 -6.72 -19.59
N LEU A 118 2.73 -7.35 -19.36
CA LEU A 118 3.56 -7.97 -20.40
C LEU A 118 3.96 -6.98 -21.50
N VAL A 119 4.19 -5.72 -21.13
CA VAL A 119 4.62 -4.66 -22.06
C VAL A 119 6.09 -4.88 -22.44
N ASP A 120 6.43 -4.74 -23.72
CA ASP A 120 7.83 -4.70 -24.11
C ASP A 120 8.47 -3.41 -23.56
N ALA A 121 9.38 -3.58 -22.60
CA ALA A 121 9.99 -2.47 -21.88
C ALA A 121 10.90 -1.66 -22.80
N ASP A 122 11.63 -2.31 -23.71
CA ASP A 122 12.52 -1.64 -24.65
C ASP A 122 11.72 -0.81 -25.64
N ASP A 123 10.65 -1.36 -26.22
CA ASP A 123 9.77 -0.59 -27.11
C ASP A 123 9.12 0.58 -26.36
N LEU A 124 8.66 0.38 -25.12
CA LEU A 124 8.06 1.44 -24.32
C LEU A 124 9.07 2.57 -24.07
N PHE A 125 10.26 2.23 -23.57
CA PHE A 125 11.27 3.24 -23.24
C PHE A 125 11.87 3.88 -24.49
N ALA A 126 11.99 3.16 -25.61
CA ALA A 126 12.38 3.73 -26.90
C ALA A 126 11.33 4.73 -27.39
N ASN A 127 10.04 4.38 -27.35
CA ASN A 127 8.97 5.31 -27.72
C ASN A 127 8.95 6.56 -26.83
N ILE A 128 9.17 6.41 -25.52
CA ILE A 128 9.22 7.55 -24.62
C ILE A 128 10.45 8.43 -24.91
N THR A 129 11.61 7.80 -25.14
CA THR A 129 12.85 8.50 -25.52
C THR A 129 12.69 9.22 -26.86
N ASP A 130 12.01 8.61 -27.83
CA ASP A 130 11.73 9.19 -29.14
C ASP A 130 10.75 10.36 -29.03
N LEU A 131 9.66 10.21 -28.27
CA LEU A 131 8.72 11.30 -27.96
C LEU A 131 9.42 12.47 -27.25
N GLU A 132 10.33 12.16 -26.34
CA GLU A 132 11.19 13.15 -25.71
C GLU A 132 12.13 13.81 -26.73
N SER A 133 12.80 13.05 -27.60
CA SER A 133 13.72 13.60 -28.61
C SER A 133 12.99 14.50 -29.63
N ILE A 134 11.72 14.19 -29.93
CA ILE A 134 10.82 15.05 -30.70
C ILE A 134 10.51 16.32 -29.91
N SER A 135 10.39 16.24 -28.57
CA SER A 135 10.25 17.41 -27.70
C SER A 135 11.54 18.23 -27.61
N ASP A 136 12.74 17.62 -27.60
CA ASP A 136 14.05 18.29 -27.55
C ASP A 136 14.23 19.28 -28.71
N SER A 137 13.61 19.00 -29.86
CA SER A 137 13.48 19.97 -30.96
C SER A 137 12.39 21.02 -30.68
N TYR A 138 12.43 21.68 -29.52
CA TYR A 138 11.43 22.68 -29.11
C TYR A 138 11.28 23.88 -30.08
N ASP A 139 12.04 23.98 -31.17
CA ASP A 139 11.97 25.05 -32.17
C ASP A 139 10.60 25.20 -32.87
N TYR A 140 9.72 24.19 -32.82
CA TYR A 140 8.37 24.26 -33.43
C TYR A 140 7.22 24.48 -32.43
N LEU A 141 7.46 24.36 -31.12
CA LEU A 141 6.42 24.52 -30.10
C LEU A 141 6.34 25.97 -29.62
N SER A 142 5.12 26.54 -29.62
CA SER A 142 4.90 27.89 -29.08
C SER A 142 5.15 27.92 -27.56
N LEU A 143 5.45 29.10 -27.02
CA LEU A 143 5.65 29.30 -25.58
C LEU A 143 4.47 28.77 -24.74
N GLU A 144 3.25 28.85 -25.26
CA GLU A 144 2.04 28.37 -24.59
C GLU A 144 1.94 26.84 -24.56
N GLN A 145 2.37 26.15 -25.63
CA GLN A 145 2.38 24.68 -25.68
C GLN A 145 3.44 24.10 -24.74
N ARG A 146 4.61 24.75 -24.66
CA ARG A 146 5.64 24.37 -23.69
C ARG A 146 5.14 24.54 -22.25
N GLN A 147 4.45 25.65 -21.98
CA GLN A 147 3.87 25.91 -20.67
C GLN A 147 2.78 24.89 -20.31
N ALA A 148 1.94 24.47 -21.26
CA ALA A 148 0.91 23.46 -21.04
C ALA A 148 1.48 22.06 -20.69
N ILE A 149 2.58 21.65 -21.31
CA ILE A 149 3.26 20.37 -20.99
C ILE A 149 3.86 20.43 -19.58
N VAL A 150 4.51 21.55 -19.24
CA VAL A 150 5.06 21.77 -17.89
C VAL A 150 3.95 21.81 -16.84
N ASP A 151 2.83 22.47 -17.13
CA ASP A 151 1.70 22.61 -16.21
C ASP A 151 0.94 21.28 -16.03
N PHE A 152 0.79 20.47 -17.08
CA PHE A 152 0.21 19.12 -16.98
C PHE A 152 0.99 18.24 -16.00
N TRP A 153 2.32 18.22 -16.10
CA TRP A 153 3.15 17.38 -15.23
C TRP A 153 3.46 17.98 -13.86
N LYS A 154 3.37 19.31 -13.70
CA LYS A 154 3.33 19.96 -12.37
C LYS A 154 2.13 19.51 -11.54
N ILE A 155 1.00 19.25 -12.19
CA ILE A 155 -0.23 18.80 -11.52
C ILE A 155 -0.14 17.32 -11.13
N THR A 156 0.57 16.49 -11.92
CA THR A 156 0.72 15.06 -11.65
C THR A 156 1.73 14.74 -10.53
N LEU A 157 2.67 15.65 -10.26
CA LEU A 157 3.77 15.45 -9.29
C LEU A 157 3.81 16.62 -8.29
N GLU A 158 2.90 16.63 -7.33
CA GLU A 158 2.97 17.55 -6.19
C GLU A 158 4.22 17.25 -5.35
N GLY A 159 5.29 18.04 -5.52
CA GLY A 159 6.49 17.98 -4.68
C GLY A 159 7.76 18.57 -5.30
N ALA A 160 7.86 18.63 -6.62
CA ALA A 160 9.06 19.13 -7.31
C ALA A 160 9.07 20.67 -7.47
N GLN A 161 9.07 21.41 -6.35
CA GLN A 161 9.31 22.87 -6.33
C GLN A 161 10.80 23.20 -6.53
N SER A 162 11.44 22.67 -7.59
CA SER A 162 12.80 23.08 -7.96
C SER A 162 12.79 23.88 -9.27
N LYS A 163 13.48 25.02 -9.27
CA LYS A 163 13.64 25.95 -10.41
C LYS A 163 14.45 25.34 -11.59
N GLU A 164 14.88 24.09 -11.48
CA GLU A 164 15.70 23.34 -12.45
C GLU A 164 14.92 22.19 -13.14
N GLY A 165 13.59 22.20 -13.02
CA GLY A 165 12.69 21.09 -13.35
C GLY A 165 12.77 20.45 -14.75
N PRO A 166 13.06 21.13 -15.87
CA PRO A 166 13.01 20.45 -17.18
C PRO A 166 14.21 19.52 -17.43
N LEU A 167 15.42 19.93 -17.03
CA LEU A 167 16.66 19.22 -17.39
C LEU A 167 16.91 17.95 -16.55
N LYS A 168 16.50 17.95 -15.27
CA LYS A 168 16.59 16.77 -14.40
C LYS A 168 15.60 15.67 -14.82
N PHE A 169 14.45 16.05 -15.37
CA PHE A 169 13.44 15.11 -15.85
C PHE A 169 13.88 14.44 -17.15
N ILE A 170 14.56 15.18 -18.03
CA ILE A 170 15.08 14.64 -19.29
C ILE A 170 16.16 13.56 -19.06
N GLN A 171 16.95 13.73 -18.01
CA GLN A 171 17.97 12.74 -17.62
C GLN A 171 17.34 11.44 -17.10
N LEU A 172 16.17 11.51 -16.45
CA LEU A 172 15.51 10.33 -15.89
C LEU A 172 15.01 9.37 -16.98
N TRP A 173 14.52 9.89 -18.10
CA TRP A 173 14.01 9.05 -19.20
C TRP A 173 15.11 8.25 -19.88
N LYS A 174 16.28 8.88 -20.09
CA LYS A 174 17.45 8.22 -20.69
C LYS A 174 17.99 7.08 -19.83
N ILE A 175 17.90 7.21 -18.51
CA ILE A 175 18.35 6.16 -17.60
C ILE A 175 17.27 5.11 -17.29
N LEU A 176 16.03 5.29 -17.73
CA LEU A 176 14.91 4.44 -17.31
C LEU A 176 15.04 3.00 -17.80
N SER A 177 15.37 2.82 -19.08
CA SER A 177 15.65 1.49 -19.66
C SER A 177 16.85 0.80 -18.98
N PRO A 178 18.05 1.40 -18.93
CA PRO A 178 19.18 0.73 -18.29
C PRO A 178 18.94 0.49 -16.78
N LEU A 179 18.20 1.37 -16.11
CA LEU A 179 17.82 1.19 -14.70
C LEU A 179 16.89 -0.01 -14.52
N TYR A 180 15.82 -0.11 -15.32
CA TYR A 180 14.89 -1.24 -15.29
C TYR A 180 15.64 -2.57 -15.49
N HIS A 181 16.49 -2.65 -16.50
CA HIS A 181 17.25 -3.87 -16.81
C HIS A 181 18.28 -4.21 -15.73
N SER A 182 19.08 -3.24 -15.28
CA SER A 182 20.08 -3.45 -14.23
C SER A 182 19.42 -3.87 -12.92
N PHE A 183 18.30 -3.24 -12.57
CA PHE A 183 17.54 -3.56 -11.37
C PHE A 183 16.99 -4.99 -11.41
N LYS A 184 16.38 -5.40 -12.52
CA LYS A 184 15.89 -6.78 -12.67
C LYS A 184 17.00 -7.81 -12.65
N ALA A 185 18.15 -7.53 -13.27
CA ALA A 185 19.30 -8.43 -13.25
C ALA A 185 19.89 -8.58 -11.83
N ASP A 186 19.97 -7.49 -11.06
CA ASP A 186 20.45 -7.54 -9.67
C ASP A 186 19.48 -8.35 -8.80
N LEU A 187 18.17 -8.15 -8.94
CA LEU A 187 17.14 -8.94 -8.26
C LEU A 187 17.19 -10.43 -8.62
N ASP A 188 17.27 -10.74 -9.91
CA ASP A 188 17.39 -12.12 -10.41
C ASP A 188 18.62 -12.83 -9.82
N SER A 189 19.78 -12.15 -9.80
CA SER A 189 21.02 -12.71 -9.23
C SER A 189 20.91 -13.05 -7.73
N ARG A 190 19.96 -12.45 -7.03
CA ARG A 190 19.68 -12.67 -5.60
C ARG A 190 18.52 -13.63 -5.36
N GLY A 191 17.82 -14.08 -6.42
CA GLY A 191 16.57 -14.85 -6.31
C GLY A 191 15.40 -14.05 -5.72
N LEU A 192 15.47 -12.72 -5.79
CA LEU A 192 14.45 -11.80 -5.28
C LEU A 192 13.61 -11.25 -6.43
N ALA A 193 12.38 -10.86 -6.16
CA ALA A 193 11.54 -10.18 -7.14
C ALA A 193 10.49 -9.27 -6.48
N TYR A 194 10.12 -8.20 -7.19
CA TYR A 194 8.88 -7.46 -6.92
C TYR A 194 7.70 -8.16 -7.59
N GLU A 195 6.49 -7.82 -7.15
CA GLU A 195 5.24 -8.50 -7.59
C GLU A 195 5.09 -8.58 -9.11
N GLY A 196 5.35 -7.50 -9.85
CA GLY A 196 5.28 -7.51 -11.31
C GLY A 196 6.24 -8.50 -11.95
N MET A 197 7.49 -8.55 -11.50
CA MET A 197 8.50 -9.48 -12.00
C MET A 197 8.12 -10.95 -11.73
N ILE A 198 7.52 -11.25 -10.58
CA ILE A 198 6.95 -12.57 -10.27
C ILE A 198 5.86 -12.92 -11.28
N TYR A 199 4.92 -12.01 -11.51
CA TYR A 199 3.80 -12.21 -12.41
C TYR A 199 4.25 -12.46 -13.85
N ARG A 200 5.22 -11.66 -14.33
CA ARG A 200 5.81 -11.84 -15.66
C ARG A 200 6.56 -13.17 -15.76
N SER A 201 7.32 -13.56 -14.73
CA SER A 201 8.05 -14.83 -14.72
C SER A 201 7.10 -16.01 -14.85
N VAL A 202 6.01 -16.06 -14.08
CA VAL A 202 5.00 -17.13 -14.19
C VAL A 202 4.35 -17.14 -15.58
N ALA A 203 4.04 -15.97 -16.13
CA ALA A 203 3.50 -15.85 -17.48
C ALA A 203 4.45 -16.38 -18.56
N GLN A 204 5.77 -16.18 -18.41
CA GLN A 204 6.79 -16.72 -19.30
C GLN A 204 6.93 -18.24 -19.14
N GLN A 205 6.97 -18.75 -17.91
CA GLN A 205 7.00 -20.20 -17.64
C GLN A 205 5.80 -20.92 -18.27
N ILE A 206 4.62 -20.29 -18.27
CA ILE A 206 3.42 -20.81 -18.96
C ILE A 206 3.64 -20.90 -20.47
N ASP A 207 4.24 -19.88 -21.10
CA ASP A 207 4.53 -19.90 -22.54
C ASP A 207 5.56 -20.97 -22.90
N GLU A 208 6.54 -21.18 -22.02
CA GLU A 208 7.62 -22.16 -22.16
C GLU A 208 7.19 -23.59 -21.81
N GLN A 209 5.96 -23.77 -21.31
CA GLN A 209 5.42 -25.05 -20.83
C GLN A 209 6.28 -25.67 -19.72
N ASP A 210 6.74 -24.84 -18.77
CA ASP A 210 7.53 -25.29 -17.63
C ASP A 210 6.74 -26.34 -16.79
N PRO A 211 7.28 -27.56 -16.60
CA PRO A 211 6.64 -28.61 -15.81
C PRO A 211 6.33 -28.20 -14.37
N HIS A 212 7.04 -27.22 -13.80
CA HIS A 212 6.81 -26.74 -12.45
C HIS A 212 5.40 -26.17 -12.26
N ILE A 213 4.88 -25.47 -13.27
CA ILE A 213 3.52 -24.92 -13.26
C ILE A 213 2.49 -26.06 -13.15
N GLU A 214 2.66 -27.11 -13.95
CA GLU A 214 1.77 -28.28 -13.92
C GLU A 214 1.88 -29.05 -12.60
N GLU A 215 3.10 -29.19 -12.05
CA GLU A 215 3.34 -29.85 -10.76
C GLU A 215 2.60 -29.15 -9.61
N ILE A 216 2.68 -27.82 -9.54
CA ILE A 216 2.04 -27.03 -8.47
C ILE A 216 0.53 -27.01 -8.64
N LEU A 217 0.04 -26.69 -9.83
CA LEU A 217 -1.41 -26.61 -10.09
C LEU A 217 -2.08 -27.98 -10.00
N GLY A 218 -1.39 -29.05 -10.40
CA GLY A 218 -1.87 -30.44 -10.39
C GLY A 218 -2.09 -31.05 -9.01
N GLN A 219 -1.66 -30.36 -7.94
CA GLN A 219 -2.01 -30.74 -6.56
C GLN A 219 -3.48 -30.51 -6.23
N TYR A 220 -4.16 -29.70 -7.05
CA TYR A 220 -5.55 -29.34 -6.87
C TYR A 220 -6.42 -30.01 -7.95
N ASP A 221 -7.51 -30.65 -7.53
CA ASP A 221 -8.51 -31.17 -8.46
C ASP A 221 -9.18 -30.03 -9.25
N ARG A 222 -9.22 -28.83 -8.65
CA ARG A 222 -9.76 -27.62 -9.25
C ARG A 222 -9.28 -26.36 -8.55
N ILE A 223 -9.17 -25.30 -9.32
CA ILE A 223 -8.86 -23.95 -8.86
C ILE A 223 -10.06 -23.04 -9.13
N VAL A 224 -10.58 -22.44 -8.07
CA VAL A 224 -11.82 -21.69 -8.06
C VAL A 224 -11.54 -20.21 -7.84
N PHE A 225 -11.69 -19.40 -8.89
CA PHE A 225 -11.49 -17.96 -8.84
C PHE A 225 -12.79 -17.26 -8.46
N VAL A 226 -12.77 -16.42 -7.41
CA VAL A 226 -13.99 -15.81 -6.88
C VAL A 226 -13.84 -14.30 -6.69
N GLY A 227 -14.65 -13.53 -7.43
CA GLY A 227 -14.83 -12.09 -7.21
C GLY A 227 -13.67 -11.22 -7.71
N HIS A 228 -12.85 -11.73 -8.64
CA HIS A 228 -11.81 -10.94 -9.28
C HIS A 228 -12.39 -9.86 -10.19
N ASN A 229 -11.65 -8.77 -10.37
CA ASN A 229 -12.00 -7.67 -11.25
C ASN A 229 -10.72 -7.12 -11.88
N ALA A 230 -10.83 -6.52 -13.07
CA ALA A 230 -9.76 -5.83 -13.77
C ALA A 230 -8.45 -6.63 -13.86
N LEU A 231 -8.52 -7.83 -14.44
CA LEU A 231 -7.36 -8.71 -14.57
C LEU A 231 -6.23 -8.08 -15.40
N CYS A 232 -5.00 -8.16 -14.90
CA CYS A 232 -3.81 -7.83 -15.68
C CYS A 232 -3.53 -8.90 -16.75
N ASN A 233 -2.59 -8.66 -17.66
CA ASN A 233 -2.34 -9.59 -18.76
C ASN A 233 -1.65 -10.87 -18.30
N CYS A 234 -0.81 -10.82 -17.26
CA CYS A 234 -0.25 -12.02 -16.63
C CYS A 234 -1.35 -12.91 -16.01
N GLU A 235 -2.30 -12.30 -15.28
CA GLU A 235 -3.45 -13.02 -14.71
C GLU A 235 -4.31 -13.66 -15.79
N LYS A 236 -4.59 -12.95 -16.89
CA LYS A 236 -5.31 -13.53 -18.04
C LYS A 236 -4.56 -14.72 -18.64
N LYS A 237 -3.22 -14.69 -18.73
CA LYS A 237 -2.44 -15.83 -19.20
C LYS A 237 -2.62 -17.04 -18.28
N LEU A 238 -2.49 -16.85 -16.96
CA LEU A 238 -2.72 -17.91 -15.98
C LEU A 238 -4.14 -18.47 -16.06
N PHE A 239 -5.16 -17.59 -16.14
CA PHE A 239 -6.55 -18.00 -16.25
C PHE A 239 -6.80 -18.80 -17.52
N ASN A 240 -6.24 -18.36 -18.66
CA ASN A 240 -6.33 -19.08 -19.93
C ASN A 240 -5.66 -20.45 -19.85
N TYR A 241 -4.48 -20.55 -19.26
CA TYR A 241 -3.79 -21.83 -19.05
C TYR A 241 -4.63 -22.79 -18.20
N ILE A 242 -5.12 -22.35 -17.05
CA ILE A 242 -5.94 -23.17 -16.14
C ILE A 242 -7.25 -23.60 -16.82
N ARG A 243 -7.89 -22.69 -17.56
CA ARG A 243 -9.12 -22.98 -18.31
C ARG A 243 -8.89 -24.00 -19.43
N ASN A 244 -7.81 -23.85 -20.20
CA ASN A 244 -7.49 -24.75 -21.31
C ASN A 244 -7.21 -26.18 -20.85
N ASN A 245 -6.78 -26.34 -19.59
CA ASN A 245 -6.55 -27.65 -18.95
C ASN A 245 -7.78 -28.17 -18.17
N ASP A 246 -8.95 -27.51 -18.26
CA ASP A 246 -10.19 -27.85 -17.52
C ASP A 246 -10.04 -27.90 -15.98
N MET A 247 -9.07 -27.14 -15.46
CA MET A 247 -8.79 -27.06 -14.02
C MET A 247 -9.49 -25.89 -13.32
N GLY A 248 -10.07 -24.97 -14.10
CA GLY A 248 -10.61 -23.70 -13.60
C GLY A 248 -12.13 -23.71 -13.36
N ASP A 249 -12.55 -22.96 -12.35
CA ASP A 249 -13.94 -22.54 -12.17
C ASP A 249 -14.00 -21.08 -11.72
N PHE A 250 -14.79 -20.26 -12.39
CA PHE A 250 -14.69 -18.81 -12.32
C PHE A 250 -16.02 -18.20 -11.91
N TYR A 251 -16.04 -17.47 -10.81
CA TYR A 251 -17.22 -16.80 -10.28
C TYR A 251 -17.02 -15.31 -10.18
N TRP A 252 -17.98 -14.58 -10.73
CA TRP A 252 -17.90 -13.15 -10.89
C TRP A 252 -19.02 -12.43 -10.14
N ASP A 253 -18.68 -11.41 -9.34
CA ASP A 253 -19.65 -10.64 -8.55
C ASP A 253 -20.29 -9.52 -9.39
N PHE A 254 -20.94 -9.90 -10.49
CA PHE A 254 -21.46 -8.98 -11.52
C PHE A 254 -22.98 -9.05 -11.61
N TYR A 255 -23.66 -8.43 -10.65
CA TYR A 255 -25.12 -8.42 -10.58
C TYR A 255 -25.66 -6.99 -10.49
N GLY A 256 -26.78 -6.74 -11.18
CA GLY A 256 -27.46 -5.45 -11.23
C GLY A 256 -27.28 -4.68 -12.55
N ASP A 257 -28.31 -3.92 -12.91
CA ASP A 257 -28.46 -3.29 -14.21
C ASP A 257 -27.32 -2.31 -14.55
N LEU A 258 -26.76 -1.61 -13.56
CA LEU A 258 -25.64 -0.66 -13.75
C LEU A 258 -24.34 -1.33 -14.21
N LEU A 259 -24.06 -2.53 -13.72
CA LEU A 259 -22.85 -3.30 -14.08
C LEU A 259 -23.05 -4.10 -15.37
N GLN A 260 -24.30 -4.22 -15.84
CA GLN A 260 -24.64 -4.87 -17.11
C GLN A 260 -24.89 -3.85 -18.24
N ASP A 261 -24.88 -2.55 -17.94
CA ASP A 261 -24.97 -1.50 -18.95
C ASP A 261 -23.70 -1.44 -19.82
N ASN A 262 -23.86 -1.65 -21.13
CA ASN A 262 -22.78 -1.59 -22.11
C ASN A 262 -22.16 -0.18 -22.25
N ASN A 263 -22.88 0.88 -21.86
CA ASN A 263 -22.35 2.24 -21.85
C ASN A 263 -21.47 2.52 -20.63
N ASN A 264 -21.58 1.71 -19.58
CA ASN A 264 -20.73 1.85 -18.41
C ASN A 264 -19.33 1.29 -18.71
N LYS A 265 -18.32 2.17 -18.64
CA LYS A 265 -16.91 1.78 -18.89
C LYS A 265 -16.44 0.70 -17.92
N ALA A 266 -16.97 0.66 -16.69
CA ALA A 266 -16.63 -0.37 -15.70
C ALA A 266 -17.11 -1.77 -16.14
N SER A 267 -18.12 -1.85 -17.02
CA SER A 267 -18.70 -3.11 -17.51
C SER A 267 -17.95 -3.68 -18.71
N LYS A 268 -17.09 -2.91 -19.38
CA LYS A 268 -16.49 -3.27 -20.67
C LYS A 268 -15.65 -4.55 -20.63
N PHE A 269 -14.86 -4.74 -19.57
CA PHE A 269 -14.02 -5.93 -19.43
C PHE A 269 -14.79 -7.11 -18.81
N LEU A 270 -15.89 -6.83 -18.11
CA LEU A 270 -16.62 -7.82 -17.33
C LEU A 270 -17.42 -8.77 -18.23
N SER A 271 -18.02 -8.24 -19.31
CA SER A 271 -18.77 -9.06 -20.26
C SER A 271 -17.89 -10.07 -20.98
N SER A 272 -16.65 -9.68 -21.35
CA SER A 272 -15.66 -10.62 -21.91
C SER A 272 -15.28 -11.70 -20.90
N TYR A 273 -15.09 -11.37 -19.62
CA TYR A 273 -14.68 -12.35 -18.62
C TYR A 273 -15.73 -13.44 -18.38
N ILE A 274 -17.02 -13.08 -18.33
CA ILE A 274 -18.09 -14.09 -18.18
C ILE A 274 -18.10 -15.06 -19.36
N SER A 275 -17.83 -14.56 -20.58
CA SER A 275 -17.77 -15.38 -21.79
C SER A 275 -16.52 -16.26 -21.83
N ASP A 276 -15.36 -15.69 -21.52
CA ASP A 276 -14.06 -16.36 -21.64
C ASP A 276 -13.85 -17.35 -20.49
N TYR A 277 -14.39 -17.05 -19.31
CA TYR A 277 -14.21 -17.78 -18.06
C TYR A 277 -15.57 -18.07 -17.39
N PRO A 278 -16.34 -19.04 -17.91
CA PRO A 278 -17.65 -19.36 -17.39
C PRO A 278 -17.60 -20.09 -16.04
N SER A 279 -18.63 -19.88 -15.22
CA SER A 279 -18.83 -20.63 -13.98
C SER A 279 -19.35 -22.04 -14.26
N ARG A 280 -18.83 -23.04 -13.53
CA ARG A 280 -19.29 -24.43 -13.61
C ARG A 280 -20.67 -24.61 -12.98
N TYR A 281 -20.92 -23.93 -11.86
CA TYR A 281 -22.23 -23.93 -11.21
C TYR A 281 -22.96 -22.61 -11.40
N ALA A 282 -24.24 -22.68 -11.75
CA ALA A 282 -25.09 -21.50 -11.84
C ALA A 282 -25.39 -20.95 -10.44
N ILE A 283 -24.87 -19.75 -10.14
CA ILE A 283 -25.17 -19.03 -8.90
C ILE A 283 -26.26 -18.00 -9.19
N ASN A 284 -27.49 -18.31 -8.77
CA ASN A 284 -28.60 -17.38 -8.85
C ASN A 284 -28.42 -16.28 -7.79
N VAL A 285 -27.72 -15.20 -8.13
CA VAL A 285 -27.75 -13.97 -7.34
C VAL A 285 -28.95 -13.14 -7.77
N ILE A 286 -29.70 -12.64 -6.79
CA ILE A 286 -30.88 -11.82 -7.07
C ILE A 286 -30.34 -10.45 -7.43
N ASN A 287 -30.69 -9.92 -8.61
CA ASN A 287 -30.34 -8.54 -8.96
C ASN A 287 -30.89 -7.62 -7.87
N PRO A 288 -30.03 -6.85 -7.19
CA PRO A 288 -30.51 -5.91 -6.19
C PRO A 288 -31.38 -4.86 -6.88
N SER A 289 -32.50 -4.50 -6.26
CA SER A 289 -33.27 -3.33 -6.69
C SER A 289 -32.40 -2.08 -6.55
N TYR A 290 -32.63 -1.07 -7.39
CA TYR A 290 -32.03 0.24 -7.20
C TYR A 290 -32.31 0.73 -5.78
N PRO A 291 -31.28 1.10 -5.00
CA PRO A 291 -31.50 1.67 -3.69
C PRO A 291 -32.11 3.06 -3.83
N GLU A 292 -32.80 3.52 -2.79
CA GLU A 292 -33.09 4.94 -2.64
C GLU A 292 -31.78 5.68 -2.36
N ILE A 293 -31.45 6.67 -3.18
CA ILE A 293 -30.19 7.41 -3.10
C ILE A 293 -30.49 8.82 -2.59
N ASP A 294 -30.11 9.07 -1.35
CA ASP A 294 -30.14 10.40 -0.74
C ASP A 294 -28.82 11.14 -0.96
N ILE A 295 -28.88 12.28 -1.66
CA ILE A 295 -27.72 13.15 -1.88
C ILE A 295 -27.87 14.39 -1.01
N VAL A 296 -26.92 14.58 -0.09
CA VAL A 296 -26.89 15.75 0.80
C VAL A 296 -25.67 16.61 0.50
N ASN A 297 -25.90 17.89 0.21
CA ASN A 297 -24.82 18.86 0.05
C ASN A 297 -24.40 19.40 1.42
N VAL A 298 -23.11 19.27 1.73
CA VAL A 298 -22.51 19.80 2.97
C VAL A 298 -21.21 20.52 2.62
N PRO A 299 -21.03 21.79 3.02
CA PRO A 299 -19.95 22.66 2.52
C PRO A 299 -18.55 22.37 3.10
N SER A 300 -18.38 21.39 3.99
CA SER A 300 -17.08 21.03 4.56
C SER A 300 -16.99 19.55 4.93
N GLY A 301 -15.78 18.97 4.89
CA GLY A 301 -15.55 17.57 5.30
C GLY A 301 -15.90 17.29 6.76
N ILE A 302 -15.62 18.23 7.67
CA ILE A 302 -16.05 18.13 9.08
C ILE A 302 -17.58 18.12 9.18
N GLY A 303 -18.26 18.98 8.40
CA GLY A 303 -19.72 18.97 8.31
C GLY A 303 -20.26 17.65 7.80
N GLN A 304 -19.64 17.06 6.78
CA GLN A 304 -20.02 15.75 6.23
C GLN A 304 -19.90 14.67 7.32
N ALA A 305 -18.79 14.61 8.03
CA ALA A 305 -18.57 13.67 9.13
C ALA A 305 -19.63 13.80 10.24
N LYS A 306 -19.98 15.03 10.63
CA LYS A 306 -21.07 15.28 11.59
C LYS A 306 -22.42 14.85 11.05
N LYS A 307 -22.72 15.10 9.77
CA LYS A 307 -23.99 14.72 9.16
C LYS A 307 -24.18 13.20 9.14
N VAL A 308 -23.10 12.44 8.91
CA VAL A 308 -23.13 10.96 8.98
C VAL A 308 -23.63 10.46 10.34
N SER A 309 -23.29 11.15 11.44
CA SER A 309 -23.76 10.76 12.78
C SER A 309 -25.28 10.73 12.91
N GLU A 310 -26.00 11.61 12.21
CA GLU A 310 -27.46 11.66 12.24
C GLU A 310 -28.07 10.42 11.59
N TYR A 311 -27.45 9.92 10.50
CA TYR A 311 -27.86 8.68 9.85
C TYR A 311 -27.53 7.46 10.69
N LEU A 312 -26.34 7.43 11.32
CA LEU A 312 -25.92 6.32 12.17
C LEU A 312 -26.84 6.10 13.39
N LYS A 313 -27.52 7.15 13.88
CA LYS A 313 -28.53 7.02 14.94
C LYS A 313 -29.73 6.17 14.54
N LEU A 314 -30.04 6.13 13.25
CA LEU A 314 -31.26 5.51 12.70
C LEU A 314 -30.99 4.11 12.10
N MET A 315 -29.73 3.68 12.03
CA MET A 315 -29.33 2.49 11.29
C MET A 315 -28.75 1.38 12.20
N ASN A 316 -28.89 0.13 11.76
CA ASN A 316 -28.29 -1.03 12.43
C ASN A 316 -26.79 -1.11 12.12
N SER A 317 -25.95 -1.01 13.15
CA SER A 317 -24.48 -0.97 13.02
C SER A 317 -23.86 -2.14 12.25
N ASN A 318 -24.46 -3.33 12.29
CA ASN A 318 -23.91 -4.54 11.65
C ASN A 318 -24.16 -4.63 10.13
N GLU A 319 -25.02 -3.78 9.57
CA GLU A 319 -25.35 -3.77 8.13
C GLU A 319 -25.04 -2.42 7.46
N THR A 320 -24.40 -1.51 8.20
CA THR A 320 -24.05 -0.17 7.71
C THR A 320 -22.54 -0.08 7.48
N ALA A 321 -22.15 0.42 6.31
CA ALA A 321 -20.78 0.79 6.00
C ALA A 321 -20.70 2.30 5.74
N VAL A 322 -19.70 2.95 6.35
CA VAL A 322 -19.36 4.35 6.04
C VAL A 322 -18.07 4.33 5.22
N ILE A 323 -18.16 4.80 3.98
CA ILE A 323 -17.01 4.88 3.06
C ILE A 323 -16.56 6.34 3.02
N LEU A 324 -15.33 6.58 3.47
CA LEU A 324 -14.73 7.91 3.45
C LEU A 324 -13.91 8.08 2.17
N PRO A 325 -14.03 9.21 1.46
CA PRO A 325 -13.21 9.48 0.27
C PRO A 325 -11.77 9.84 0.65
N ASP A 326 -11.53 10.28 1.89
CA ASP A 326 -10.23 10.61 2.43
C ASP A 326 -10.09 10.06 3.86
N SER A 327 -8.95 9.42 4.12
CA SER A 327 -8.55 8.93 5.43
C SER A 327 -8.50 10.02 6.51
N THR A 328 -8.22 11.28 6.16
CA THR A 328 -8.15 12.40 7.13
C THR A 328 -9.50 12.67 7.81
N MET A 329 -10.62 12.28 7.18
CA MET A 329 -11.97 12.45 7.72
C MET A 329 -12.33 11.44 8.82
N LEU A 330 -11.49 10.43 9.05
CA LEU A 330 -11.75 9.36 10.02
C LEU A 330 -11.91 9.90 11.45
N MET A 331 -11.00 10.78 11.89
CA MET A 331 -11.04 11.33 13.26
C MET A 331 -12.27 12.22 13.50
N PRO A 332 -12.61 13.18 12.61
CA PRO A 332 -13.88 13.90 12.69
C PRO A 332 -15.11 12.99 12.75
N LEU A 333 -15.10 11.88 12.01
CA LEU A 333 -16.20 10.92 12.02
C LEU A 333 -16.27 10.20 13.37
N LEU A 334 -15.17 9.60 13.86
CA LEU A 334 -15.11 8.87 15.13
C LEU A 334 -15.61 9.73 16.30
N ASN A 335 -15.19 11.00 16.35
CA ASN A 335 -15.64 11.96 17.37
C ASN A 335 -17.13 12.35 17.23
N SER A 336 -17.74 12.08 16.09
CA SER A 336 -19.15 12.36 15.82
C SER A 336 -20.03 11.11 15.97
N ILE A 337 -19.47 9.91 16.14
CA ILE A 337 -20.27 8.68 16.24
C ILE A 337 -21.16 8.75 17.49
N PRO A 338 -22.47 8.49 17.36
CA PRO A 338 -23.37 8.55 18.49
C PRO A 338 -23.15 7.35 19.44
N GLU A 339 -23.39 7.56 20.74
CA GLU A 339 -23.12 6.56 21.79
C GLU A 339 -23.86 5.22 21.60
N ASN A 340 -24.95 5.18 20.82
CA ASN A 340 -25.69 3.96 20.53
C ASN A 340 -24.96 3.00 19.56
N VAL A 341 -23.89 3.45 18.90
CA VAL A 341 -23.07 2.62 18.02
C VAL A 341 -21.87 2.10 18.81
N GLN A 342 -21.98 0.88 19.33
CA GLN A 342 -20.96 0.32 20.24
C GLN A 342 -19.79 -0.37 19.52
N ASN A 343 -20.06 -1.03 18.39
CA ASN A 343 -19.07 -1.82 17.68
C ASN A 343 -18.74 -1.13 16.35
N ILE A 344 -17.52 -0.60 16.26
CA ILE A 344 -16.99 0.04 15.05
C ILE A 344 -15.80 -0.78 14.57
N ASN A 345 -15.79 -1.13 13.29
CA ASN A 345 -14.64 -1.76 12.66
C ASN A 345 -14.07 -0.80 11.61
N VAL A 346 -12.82 -0.37 11.80
CA VAL A 346 -12.15 0.57 10.90
C VAL A 346 -11.17 -0.18 10.02
N THR A 347 -11.42 -0.20 8.71
CA THR A 347 -10.55 -0.91 7.75
C THR A 347 -9.31 -0.13 7.33
N MET A 348 -9.31 1.20 7.47
CA MET A 348 -8.22 2.05 6.97
C MET A 348 -7.00 2.09 7.89
N GLY A 349 -7.05 1.39 9.03
CA GLY A 349 -6.08 1.56 10.11
C GLY A 349 -6.07 2.99 10.65
N TYR A 350 -5.24 3.24 11.66
CA TYR A 350 -4.85 4.58 12.05
C TYR A 350 -3.38 4.73 11.70
N GLY A 351 -3.06 5.62 10.75
CA GLY A 351 -1.69 5.82 10.29
C GLY A 351 -0.78 6.15 11.46
N LEU A 352 0.34 5.44 11.60
CA LEU A 352 1.30 5.64 12.69
C LEU A 352 1.73 7.12 12.77
N SER A 353 1.90 7.78 11.62
CA SER A 353 2.23 9.21 11.49
C SER A 353 1.29 10.15 12.24
N ASN A 354 0.03 9.77 12.45
CA ASN A 354 -0.95 10.57 13.17
C ASN A 354 -0.89 10.35 14.70
N SER A 355 -0.22 9.30 15.16
CA SER A 355 -0.17 8.93 16.57
C SER A 355 0.68 9.91 17.40
N SER A 356 0.33 10.04 18.68
CA SER A 356 1.18 10.76 19.64
C SER A 356 2.59 10.16 19.73
N PHE A 357 2.75 8.88 19.43
CA PHE A 357 4.06 8.25 19.36
C PHE A 357 4.89 8.80 18.19
N ALA A 358 4.33 8.91 16.98
CA ALA A 358 5.05 9.48 15.85
C ALA A 358 5.39 10.97 16.08
N SER A 359 4.49 11.76 16.66
CA SER A 359 4.79 13.16 17.00
C SER A 359 5.91 13.27 18.04
N PHE A 360 5.94 12.37 19.01
CA PHE A 360 7.01 12.29 20.00
C PHE A 360 8.36 11.97 19.36
N MET A 361 8.42 10.91 18.56
CA MET A 361 9.65 10.51 17.87
C MET A 361 10.15 11.58 16.91
N ALA A 362 9.26 12.28 16.22
CA ALA A 362 9.63 13.42 15.37
C ALA A 362 10.27 14.55 16.19
N ALA A 363 9.69 14.91 17.34
CA ALA A 363 10.26 15.91 18.23
C ALA A 363 11.61 15.47 18.80
N ALA A 364 11.74 14.19 19.17
CA ALA A 364 12.97 13.61 19.71
C ALA A 364 14.10 13.61 18.67
N ASN A 365 13.78 13.26 17.41
CA ASN A 365 14.73 13.31 16.30
C ASN A 365 15.13 14.75 15.93
N ALA A 366 14.17 15.68 15.91
CA ALA A 366 14.45 17.09 15.67
C ALA A 366 15.42 17.66 16.72
N MET A 367 15.25 17.27 17.99
CA MET A 367 16.17 17.62 19.08
C MET A 367 17.60 17.09 18.82
N GLN A 368 17.74 15.82 18.41
CA GLN A 368 19.06 15.23 18.10
C GLN A 368 19.73 15.96 16.93
N LEU A 369 18.97 16.31 15.88
CA LEU A 369 19.48 17.06 14.73
C LEU A 369 19.88 18.51 15.10
N GLY A 370 19.15 19.13 16.03
CA GLY A 370 19.40 20.48 16.54
C GLY A 370 20.55 20.59 17.56
N LYS A 371 21.16 19.46 17.95
CA LYS A 371 22.24 19.39 18.95
C LYS A 371 23.44 20.27 18.56
N LYS A 372 23.91 21.09 19.51
CA LYS A 372 25.13 21.90 19.31
C LYS A 372 26.37 21.04 19.54
N LYS A 373 27.06 20.65 18.46
CA LYS A 373 28.26 19.78 18.44
C LYS A 373 29.39 20.16 19.44
N ARG A 374 29.50 21.42 19.86
CA ARG A 374 30.61 21.90 20.72
C ARG A 374 30.36 21.84 22.23
N LYS A 375 29.13 21.60 22.70
CA LYS A 375 28.78 21.75 24.13
C LYS A 375 27.88 20.66 24.71
N GLU A 376 27.55 19.61 23.95
CA GLU A 376 26.58 18.57 24.36
C GLU A 376 25.36 19.19 25.03
N ALA A 377 24.72 20.10 24.29
CA ALA A 377 23.59 20.86 24.79
C ALA A 377 22.50 20.90 23.72
N PHE A 378 21.26 20.78 24.17
CA PHE A 378 20.08 20.90 23.33
C PHE A 378 19.51 22.31 23.41
N TYR A 379 18.75 22.70 22.39
CA TYR A 379 18.04 23.96 22.42
C TYR A 379 16.82 23.84 23.34
N HIS A 380 16.57 24.86 24.16
CA HIS A 380 15.56 24.75 25.21
C HIS A 380 14.14 24.50 24.67
N GLN A 381 13.82 24.97 23.46
CA GLN A 381 12.49 24.77 22.87
C GLN A 381 12.23 23.30 22.56
N ASP A 382 13.23 22.58 22.06
CA ASP A 382 13.12 21.15 21.73
C ASP A 382 12.95 20.32 23.02
N VAL A 383 13.73 20.66 24.05
CA VAL A 383 13.63 20.03 25.38
C VAL A 383 12.24 20.29 25.99
N MET A 384 11.77 21.54 25.99
CA MET A 384 10.45 21.88 26.55
C MET A 384 9.31 21.23 25.76
N ALA A 385 9.42 21.12 24.44
CA ALA A 385 8.44 20.41 23.62
C ALA A 385 8.31 18.95 24.06
N LEU A 386 9.44 18.25 24.26
CA LEU A 386 9.47 16.87 24.73
C LEU A 386 8.98 16.72 26.18
N LEU A 387 9.33 17.63 27.09
CA LEU A 387 8.87 17.60 28.48
C LEU A 387 7.36 17.80 28.61
N SER A 388 6.77 18.61 27.73
CA SER A 388 5.33 18.85 27.69
C SER A 388 4.54 17.81 26.88
N HIS A 389 5.24 16.90 26.20
CA HIS A 389 4.59 15.91 25.33
C HIS A 389 3.82 14.87 26.14
N THR A 390 2.65 14.44 25.63
CA THR A 390 1.74 13.50 26.33
C THR A 390 2.44 12.25 26.83
N ILE A 391 3.33 11.65 26.03
CA ILE A 391 4.11 10.46 26.41
C ILE A 391 4.97 10.71 27.64
N THR A 392 5.80 11.77 27.62
CA THR A 392 6.67 12.13 28.75
C THR A 392 5.87 12.40 30.02
N VAL A 393 4.78 13.18 29.90
CA VAL A 393 3.91 13.50 31.04
C VAL A 393 3.19 12.26 31.58
N THR A 394 2.94 11.25 30.74
CA THR A 394 2.35 9.98 31.19
C THR A 394 3.36 9.11 31.92
N ILE A 395 4.62 9.08 31.47
CA ILE A 395 5.68 8.23 32.03
C ILE A 395 6.27 8.83 33.31
N CYS A 396 6.61 10.13 33.30
CA CYS A 396 7.33 10.81 34.39
C CYS A 396 6.81 12.25 34.62
N PRO A 397 5.56 12.42 35.08
CA PRO A 397 4.91 13.73 35.20
C PRO A 397 5.63 14.68 36.15
N THR A 398 6.18 14.17 37.25
CA THR A 398 6.80 14.98 38.32
C THR A 398 8.16 15.50 37.86
N GLU A 399 9.02 14.59 37.41
CA GLU A 399 10.39 14.86 36.98
C GLU A 399 10.39 15.76 35.74
N ALA A 400 9.46 15.55 34.81
CA ALA A 400 9.34 16.40 33.64
C ALA A 400 8.98 17.84 34.01
N LYS A 401 8.08 18.03 34.98
CA LYS A 401 7.67 19.34 35.47
C LYS A 401 8.78 20.04 36.25
N GLU A 402 9.53 19.31 37.08
CA GLU A 402 10.67 19.84 37.82
C GLU A 402 11.79 20.32 36.89
N LEU A 403 12.13 19.50 35.88
CA LEU A 403 13.13 19.85 34.89
C LEU A 403 12.70 21.06 34.05
N ALA A 404 11.44 21.10 33.60
CA ALA A 404 10.88 22.26 32.89
C ALA A 404 10.95 23.54 33.73
N THR A 405 10.61 23.45 35.02
CA THR A 405 10.68 24.59 35.96
C THR A 405 12.12 25.06 36.15
N THR A 406 13.08 24.14 36.21
CA THR A 406 14.51 24.44 36.32
C THR A 406 15.04 25.18 35.09
N ILE A 407 14.62 24.77 33.88
CA ILE A 407 15.00 25.42 32.62
C ILE A 407 14.48 26.87 32.58
N VAL A 408 13.21 27.08 32.95
CA VAL A 408 12.57 28.39 32.95
C VAL A 408 13.18 29.32 34.01
N ASN A 409 13.32 28.86 35.25
CA ASN A 409 13.83 29.69 36.35
C ASN A 409 15.28 30.15 36.11
N ASN A 410 16.08 29.32 35.44
CA ASN A 410 17.46 29.64 35.11
C ASN A 410 17.64 30.36 33.76
N ASN A 411 16.53 30.67 33.04
CA ASN A 411 16.53 31.31 31.72
C ASN A 411 17.49 30.64 30.72
N LEU A 412 17.53 29.31 30.70
CA LEU A 412 18.46 28.55 29.86
C LEU A 412 18.04 28.62 28.39
N ILE A 413 18.89 29.19 27.54
CA ILE A 413 18.69 29.18 26.07
C ILE A 413 19.13 27.84 25.48
N SER A 414 20.14 27.21 26.07
CA SER A 414 20.59 25.87 25.71
C SER A 414 20.74 25.08 27.00
N VAL A 415 20.15 23.88 27.04
CA VAL A 415 20.14 23.03 28.21
C VAL A 415 21.36 22.10 28.12
N PRO A 416 22.37 22.24 29.00
CA PRO A 416 23.55 21.40 28.98
C PRO A 416 23.23 19.98 29.48
N GLN A 417 23.97 19.00 28.98
CA GLN A 417 23.79 17.60 29.37
C GLN A 417 23.86 17.37 30.88
N SER A 418 24.70 18.13 31.59
CA SER A 418 24.85 18.01 33.05
C SER A 418 23.52 18.16 33.80
N ILE A 419 22.64 19.06 33.35
CA ILE A 419 21.32 19.26 33.97
C ILE A 419 20.36 18.12 33.61
N LEU A 420 20.48 17.58 32.39
CA LEU A 420 19.60 16.53 31.88
C LEU A 420 19.92 15.17 32.51
N SER A 421 21.22 14.88 32.72
CA SER A 421 21.70 13.65 33.38
C SER A 421 21.40 13.58 34.88
N GLU A 422 21.18 14.73 35.53
CA GLU A 422 20.82 14.83 36.94
C GLU A 422 19.35 14.46 37.22
N SER A 423 18.54 14.19 36.18
CA SER A 423 17.16 13.75 36.35
C SER A 423 17.08 12.39 37.05
N GLU A 424 16.21 12.25 38.06
CA GLU A 424 15.95 10.98 38.72
C GLU A 424 15.27 9.95 37.79
N SER A 425 14.62 10.40 36.73
CA SER A 425 13.94 9.52 35.76
C SER A 425 14.92 8.93 34.74
N ASP A 426 15.05 7.60 34.73
CA ASP A 426 15.85 6.88 33.73
C ASP A 426 15.33 7.11 32.30
N PHE A 427 14.02 7.31 32.13
CA PHE A 427 13.43 7.68 30.84
C PHE A 427 13.93 9.04 30.36
N LEU A 428 13.97 10.06 31.23
CA LEU A 428 14.47 11.38 30.84
C LEU A 428 15.97 11.37 30.56
N LYS A 429 16.74 10.61 31.34
CA LYS A 429 18.17 10.39 31.07
C LYS A 429 18.37 9.78 29.68
N LEU A 430 17.62 8.73 29.34
CA LEU A 430 17.67 8.09 28.01
C LEU A 430 17.23 9.07 26.92
N LEU A 431 16.06 9.71 27.06
CA LEU A 431 15.50 10.65 26.08
C LEU A 431 16.47 11.76 25.72
N PHE A 432 17.20 12.29 26.70
CA PHE A 432 18.15 13.38 26.51
C PHE A 432 19.60 12.91 26.38
N THR A 433 19.85 11.66 25.97
CA THR A 433 21.22 11.20 25.69
C THR A 433 21.68 11.74 24.32
N PRO A 434 22.83 12.43 24.23
CA PRO A 434 23.23 13.12 23.02
C PRO A 434 24.02 12.22 22.07
N GLU A 435 23.38 11.71 21.01
CA GLU A 435 24.04 10.76 20.11
C GLU A 435 24.93 11.42 19.05
N SER A 436 25.94 10.67 18.58
CA SER A 436 26.99 11.21 17.69
C SER A 436 27.16 10.44 16.38
N SER A 437 26.80 9.16 16.34
CA SER A 437 26.78 8.35 15.12
C SER A 437 25.36 7.94 14.74
N VAL A 438 25.18 7.56 13.48
CA VAL A 438 23.88 7.06 12.97
C VAL A 438 23.50 5.75 13.66
N ASN A 439 24.47 4.87 13.90
CA ASN A 439 24.23 3.59 14.58
C ASN A 439 23.78 3.82 16.02
N ASP A 440 24.46 4.71 16.76
CA ASP A 440 24.08 5.01 18.14
C ASP A 440 22.69 5.66 18.19
N LEU A 441 22.34 6.49 17.19
CA LEU A 441 21.01 7.09 17.08
C LEU A 441 19.92 6.06 16.81
N MET A 442 20.19 5.02 16.02
CA MET A 442 19.26 3.91 15.81
C MET A 442 19.07 3.09 17.10
N ASP A 443 20.16 2.73 17.77
CA ASP A 443 20.10 1.99 19.04
C ASP A 443 19.37 2.80 20.12
N TRP A 444 19.64 4.12 20.18
CA TRP A 444 18.93 5.04 21.06
C TRP A 444 17.43 5.10 20.76
N GLN A 445 17.02 5.16 19.48
CA GLN A 445 15.60 5.11 19.10
C GLN A 445 14.92 3.81 19.53
N LEU A 446 15.59 2.67 19.36
CA LEU A 446 15.08 1.36 19.79
C LEU A 446 14.90 1.31 21.31
N ASN A 447 15.92 1.72 22.06
CA ASN A 447 15.83 1.79 23.52
C ASN A 447 14.71 2.73 23.98
N LEU A 448 14.49 3.85 23.27
CA LEU A 448 13.43 4.79 23.57
C LEU A 448 12.04 4.19 23.31
N ILE A 449 11.89 3.41 22.23
CA ILE A 449 10.66 2.66 21.92
C ILE A 449 10.35 1.66 23.05
N ASP A 450 11.34 0.86 23.44
CA ASP A 450 11.19 -0.15 24.50
C ASP A 450 10.83 0.49 25.85
N ALA A 451 11.37 1.68 26.14
CA ALA A 451 11.05 2.41 27.36
C ALA A 451 9.62 3.00 27.39
N ILE A 452 9.01 3.25 26.22
CA ILE A 452 7.65 3.81 26.10
C ILE A 452 6.59 2.70 26.15
N ALA A 453 6.89 1.53 25.61
CA ALA A 453 5.98 0.39 25.52
C ALA A 453 6.68 -0.90 26.01
N PRO A 454 6.93 -1.04 27.33
CA PRO A 454 7.69 -2.15 27.91
C PRO A 454 6.98 -3.51 27.88
#